data_AF-A0A7S6M7K5-F1
#
_entry.id   AF-A0A7S6M7K5-F1
#
_cell.length_a   1.000
_cell.length_b   1.000
_cell.length_c   1.000
_cell.angle_alpha   90.00
_cell.angle_beta   90.00
_cell.angle_gamma   90.00
#
_symmetry.space_group_name_H-M   'P 1'
#
loop_
_entity.id
_entity.type
_entity.pdbx_description
1 polymer ?
#
loop_
_entity_poly.entity_id
_entity_poly.type
_entity_poly.pdbx_seq_one_letter_code
_entity_poly.pdbx_strand_id
1 'polypeptide(L)'
;MIRRFVAATSFWLLVATSAALLAPCALLPAWMEHRAARAAHADAQQRVLALSAENVRLARVIDHHRNDPAFIERHARREFGLTPPGVEAIPAPAQAPTEIAAAIGEAPPAPPSIIRADVETGVESFLQRFPQAQAYLDPHKRPMILAAGASLALIALVLLGRPAQRASRSSQARAPRVAGT
;
A
#
# COMPACT_ATOMS: atom_id res chain seq x y z
N MET A 1 -46.11 0.90 -20.49
CA MET A 1 -45.18 0.64 -19.37
C MET A 1 -43.82 0.08 -19.82
N ILE A 2 -43.79 -0.91 -20.73
CA ILE A 2 -42.57 -1.61 -21.19
C ILE A 2 -41.40 -0.66 -21.57
N ARG A 3 -41.66 0.40 -22.36
CA ARG A 3 -40.63 1.37 -22.77
C ARG A 3 -39.90 2.08 -21.62
N ARG A 4 -40.58 2.36 -20.50
CA ARG A 4 -39.96 3.01 -19.32
C ARG A 4 -39.05 2.04 -18.57
N PHE A 5 -39.45 0.77 -18.51
CA PHE A 5 -38.68 -0.27 -17.85
C PHE A 5 -37.36 -0.51 -18.57
N VAL A 6 -37.41 -0.71 -19.90
CA VAL A 6 -36.20 -0.92 -20.73
C VAL A 6 -35.21 0.26 -20.60
N ALA A 7 -35.71 1.50 -20.61
CA ALA A 7 -34.86 2.68 -20.47
C ALA A 7 -34.21 2.80 -19.08
N ALA A 8 -34.93 2.44 -18.01
CA ALA A 8 -34.37 2.42 -16.67
C ALA A 8 -33.29 1.33 -16.52
N THR A 9 -33.54 0.13 -17.04
CA THR A 9 -32.59 -0.98 -16.95
C THR A 9 -31.31 -0.70 -17.73
N SER A 10 -31.41 -0.15 -18.95
CA SER A 10 -30.21 0.20 -19.74
C SER A 10 -29.39 1.32 -19.09
N PHE A 11 -30.04 2.30 -18.47
CA PHE A 11 -29.37 3.33 -17.70
C PHE A 11 -28.58 2.73 -16.52
N TRP A 12 -29.21 1.88 -15.71
CA TRP A 12 -28.53 1.25 -14.57
C TRP A 12 -27.38 0.35 -15.00
N LEU A 13 -27.52 -0.39 -16.12
CA LEU A 13 -26.42 -1.19 -16.68
C LEU A 13 -25.23 -0.32 -17.12
N LEU A 14 -25.49 0.84 -17.74
CA LEU A 14 -24.45 1.79 -18.14
C LEU A 14 -23.73 2.40 -16.92
N VAL A 15 -24.49 2.77 -15.89
CA VAL A 15 -23.92 3.29 -14.64
C VAL A 15 -23.07 2.22 -13.96
N ALA A 16 -23.58 0.99 -13.84
CA ALA A 16 -22.87 -0.11 -13.22
C ALA A 16 -21.58 -0.47 -13.97
N THR A 17 -21.61 -0.51 -15.31
CA THR A 17 -20.42 -0.78 -16.13
C THR A 17 -19.39 0.34 -16.07
N SER A 18 -19.82 1.61 -16.07
CA SER A 18 -18.92 2.75 -15.89
C SER A 18 -18.26 2.74 -14.50
N ALA A 19 -19.03 2.49 -13.44
CA ALA A 19 -18.51 2.36 -12.08
C ALA A 19 -17.52 1.19 -11.97
N ALA A 20 -17.84 0.04 -12.58
CA ALA A 20 -16.96 -1.13 -12.60
C ALA A 20 -15.62 -0.89 -13.31
N LEU A 21 -15.57 0.03 -14.29
CA LEU A 21 -14.33 0.42 -14.98
C LEU A 21 -13.53 1.46 -14.16
N LEU A 22 -14.23 2.46 -13.59
CA LEU A 22 -13.58 3.57 -12.90
C LEU A 22 -13.08 3.21 -11.50
N ALA A 23 -13.84 2.42 -10.75
CA ALA A 23 -13.50 2.04 -9.38
C ALA A 23 -12.11 1.37 -9.27
N PRO A 24 -11.78 0.29 -10.03
CA PRO A 24 -10.46 -0.31 -9.96
C PRO A 24 -9.37 0.64 -10.45
N CYS A 25 -9.64 1.46 -11.48
CA CYS A 25 -8.68 2.44 -11.99
C CYS A 25 -8.21 3.45 -10.93
N ALA A 26 -9.11 3.88 -10.04
CA ALA A 26 -8.79 4.81 -8.95
C ALA A 26 -8.28 4.10 -7.70
N LEU A 27 -8.82 2.92 -7.38
CA LEU A 27 -8.53 2.21 -6.14
C LEU A 27 -7.20 1.44 -6.19
N LEU A 28 -6.86 0.79 -7.31
CA LEU A 28 -5.61 0.04 -7.45
C LEU A 28 -4.35 0.87 -7.21
N PRO A 29 -4.17 2.06 -7.81
CA PRO A 29 -2.94 2.82 -7.61
C PRO A 29 -2.77 3.27 -6.16
N ALA A 30 -3.82 3.78 -5.53
CA ALA A 30 -3.80 4.16 -4.11
C ALA A 30 -3.46 2.96 -3.22
N TRP A 31 -3.99 1.78 -3.56
CA TRP A 31 -3.67 0.54 -2.86
C TRP A 31 -2.19 0.12 -3.02
N MET A 32 -1.64 0.23 -4.23
CA MET A 32 -0.24 -0.08 -4.52
C MET A 32 0.71 0.88 -3.80
N GLU A 33 0.41 2.17 -3.79
CA GLU A 33 1.17 3.18 -3.03
C GLU A 33 1.15 2.84 -1.53
N HIS A 34 0.00 2.45 -0.99
CA HIS A 34 -0.11 2.02 0.40
C HIS A 34 0.72 0.77 0.70
N ARG A 35 0.76 -0.22 -0.20
CA ARG A 35 1.61 -1.42 -0.05
C ARG A 35 3.09 -1.05 -0.09
N ALA A 36 3.50 -0.20 -1.04
CA ALA A 36 4.89 0.24 -1.16
C ALA A 36 5.34 1.03 0.07
N ALA A 37 4.50 1.93 0.58
CA ALA A 37 4.77 2.68 1.80
C ALA A 37 4.95 1.75 3.01
N ARG A 38 4.09 0.73 3.15
CA ARG A 38 4.21 -0.25 4.24
C ARG A 38 5.47 -1.09 4.15
N ALA A 39 5.84 -1.55 2.95
CA ALA A 39 7.09 -2.27 2.75
C ALA A 39 8.30 -1.40 3.14
N ALA A 40 8.33 -0.15 2.69
CA ALA A 40 9.38 0.81 3.06
C ALA A 40 9.43 1.07 4.57
N HIS A 41 8.28 1.16 5.25
CA HIS A 41 8.22 1.28 6.70
C HIS A 41 8.76 0.05 7.42
N ALA A 42 8.42 -1.16 6.96
CA ALA A 42 8.93 -2.41 7.54
C ALA A 42 10.47 -2.50 7.39
N ASP A 43 10.99 -2.18 6.21
CA ASP A 43 12.43 -2.13 5.95
C ASP A 43 13.14 -1.11 6.85
N ALA A 44 12.54 0.08 7.02
CA ALA A 44 13.07 1.11 7.90
C ALA A 44 13.10 0.65 9.36
N GLN A 45 12.04 -0.01 9.84
CA GLN A 45 11.99 -0.57 11.19
C GLN A 45 13.08 -1.63 11.41
N GLN A 46 13.30 -2.52 10.44
CA GLN A 46 14.38 -3.51 10.52
C GLN A 46 15.76 -2.85 10.62
N ARG A 47 15.99 -1.78 9.85
CA ARG A 47 17.26 -1.02 9.93
C ARG A 47 17.44 -0.36 11.29
N VAL A 48 16.38 0.22 11.86
CA VAL A 48 16.43 0.81 13.20
C VAL A 48 16.78 -0.23 14.25
N LEU A 49 16.16 -1.42 14.19
CA LEU A 49 16.47 -2.52 15.10
C LEU A 49 17.94 -2.97 14.95
N ALA A 50 18.43 -3.15 13.73
CA ALA A 50 19.82 -3.53 13.48
C ALA A 50 20.81 -2.49 14.06
N LEU A 51 20.57 -1.20 13.80
CA LEU A 51 21.41 -0.12 14.31
C LEU A 51 21.34 0.00 15.84
N SER A 52 20.18 -0.24 16.45
CA SER A 52 20.06 -0.26 17.91
C SER A 52 20.85 -1.40 18.53
N ALA A 53 20.83 -2.59 17.93
CA ALA A 53 21.59 -3.74 18.40
C ALA A 53 23.10 -3.48 18.29
N GLU A 54 23.54 -2.84 17.21
CA GLU A 54 24.92 -2.42 17.04
C GLU A 54 25.35 -1.38 18.07
N ASN A 55 24.53 -0.36 18.33
CA ASN A 55 24.81 0.63 19.38
C ASN A 55 24.97 -0.02 20.75
N VAL A 56 24.11 -0.98 21.12
CA VAL A 56 24.24 -1.73 22.38
C VAL A 56 25.54 -2.55 22.42
N ARG A 57 25.89 -3.21 21.32
CA ARG A 57 27.15 -3.96 21.20
C ARG A 57 28.36 -3.05 21.41
N LEU A 58 28.40 -1.91 20.72
CA LEU A 58 29.48 -0.94 20.83
C LEU A 58 29.56 -0.33 22.23
N ALA A 59 28.43 0.00 22.85
CA ALA A 59 28.40 0.50 24.22
C ALA A 59 29.03 -0.48 25.21
N ARG A 60 28.75 -1.79 25.08
CA ARG A 60 29.38 -2.82 25.90
C ARG A 60 30.89 -2.91 25.66
N VAL A 61 31.33 -2.83 24.41
CA VAL A 61 32.77 -2.84 24.08
C VAL A 61 33.47 -1.64 24.72
N ILE A 62 32.88 -0.45 24.63
CA ILE A 62 33.40 0.75 25.29
C ILE A 62 33.47 0.56 26.80
N ASP A 63 32.44 -0.02 27.42
CA ASP A 63 32.42 -0.29 28.85
C ASP A 63 33.53 -1.27 29.28
N HIS A 64 33.77 -2.34 28.50
CA HIS A 64 34.87 -3.27 28.74
C HIS A 64 36.25 -2.58 28.59
N HIS A 65 36.42 -1.72 27.59
CA HIS A 65 37.66 -0.95 27.45
C HIS A 65 37.91 0.03 28.61
N ARG A 66 36.85 0.57 29.21
CA ARG A 66 36.97 1.49 30.35
C ARG A 66 37.26 0.78 31.66
N ASN A 67 36.66 -0.39 31.86
CA ASN A 67 36.66 -1.07 33.15
C ASN A 67 37.69 -2.23 33.25
N ASP A 68 38.13 -2.81 32.13
CA ASP A 68 39.10 -3.92 32.11
C ASP A 68 40.37 -3.59 31.29
N PRO A 69 41.50 -3.22 31.94
CA PRO A 69 42.75 -2.98 31.23
C PRO A 69 43.33 -4.24 30.55
N ALA A 70 43.02 -5.44 31.06
CA ALA A 70 43.45 -6.69 30.41
C ALA A 70 42.64 -6.97 29.13
N PHE A 71 41.42 -6.42 29.01
CA PHE A 71 40.66 -6.46 27.76
C PHE A 71 41.33 -5.67 26.65
N ILE A 72 41.90 -4.50 26.97
CA ILE A 72 42.65 -3.65 26.02
C ILE A 72 43.82 -4.43 25.43
N GLU A 73 44.61 -5.10 26.27
CA GLU A 73 45.77 -5.86 25.83
C GLU A 73 45.37 -7.03 24.91
N ARG A 74 44.30 -7.77 25.26
CA ARG A 74 43.76 -8.84 24.42
C ARG A 74 43.21 -8.32 23.09
N HIS A 75 42.53 -7.18 23.10
CA HIS A 75 41.97 -6.56 21.90
C HIS A 75 43.08 -6.07 20.96
N ALA A 76 44.08 -5.35 21.49
CA ALA A 76 45.25 -4.90 20.75
C ALA A 76 46.03 -6.08 20.14
N ARG A 77 46.23 -7.17 20.90
CA ARG A 77 46.87 -8.38 20.37
C ARG A 77 46.11 -9.00 19.19
N ARG A 78 44.77 -8.98 19.22
CA ARG A 78 43.94 -9.44 18.09
C ARG A 78 44.02 -8.51 16.87
N GLU A 79 43.89 -7.20 17.06
CA GLU A 79 43.92 -6.24 15.95
C GLU A 79 45.30 -6.18 15.26
N PHE A 80 46.38 -6.24 16.02
CA PHE A 80 47.74 -6.14 15.50
C PHE A 80 48.38 -7.51 15.17
N GLY A 81 47.64 -8.61 15.36
CA GLY A 81 48.15 -9.97 15.11
C GLY A 81 49.37 -10.34 15.98
N LEU A 82 49.51 -9.73 17.15
CA LEU A 82 50.63 -9.96 18.06
C LEU A 82 50.38 -11.23 18.87
N THR A 83 50.74 -12.37 18.29
CA THR A 83 50.74 -13.65 19.00
C THR A 83 51.97 -13.71 19.92
N PRO A 84 51.81 -13.90 21.24
CA PRO A 84 52.95 -14.08 22.12
C PRO A 84 53.76 -15.32 21.70
N PRO A 85 55.10 -15.25 21.71
CA PRO A 85 55.92 -16.38 21.29
C PRO A 85 55.66 -17.59 22.18
N GLY A 86 55.25 -18.72 21.57
CA GLY A 86 55.02 -19.99 22.26
C GLY A 86 53.56 -20.37 22.55
N VAL A 87 52.56 -19.60 22.09
CA VAL A 87 51.13 -19.94 22.26
C VAL A 87 50.48 -20.19 20.90
N GLU A 88 50.01 -21.42 20.68
CA GLU A 88 49.25 -21.80 19.49
C GLU A 88 47.82 -21.25 19.60
N ALA A 89 47.39 -20.43 18.64
CA ALA A 89 46.06 -19.82 18.66
C ALA A 89 45.00 -20.87 18.34
N ILE A 90 44.32 -21.39 19.37
CA ILE A 90 43.16 -22.27 19.17
C ILE A 90 42.03 -21.41 18.57
N PRO A 91 41.55 -21.71 17.35
CA PRO A 91 40.44 -20.98 16.76
C PRO A 91 39.19 -21.23 17.60
N ALA A 92 38.75 -20.20 18.31
CA ALA A 92 37.48 -20.25 19.02
C ALA A 92 36.36 -20.42 17.97
N PRO A 93 35.44 -21.38 18.14
CA PRO A 93 34.30 -21.51 17.24
C PRO A 93 33.53 -20.20 17.24
N ALA A 94 33.12 -19.75 16.05
CA ALA A 94 32.31 -18.56 15.87
C ALA A 94 31.14 -18.62 16.87
N GLN A 95 31.16 -17.74 17.88
CA GLN A 95 30.10 -17.67 18.87
C GLN A 95 28.80 -17.47 18.10
N ALA A 96 27.91 -18.46 18.18
CA ALA A 96 26.58 -18.36 17.61
C ALA A 96 25.93 -17.06 18.10
N PRO A 97 25.14 -16.36 17.28
CA PRO A 97 24.49 -15.11 17.66
C PRO A 97 23.72 -15.31 18.96
N THR A 98 24.35 -14.95 20.07
CA THR A 98 23.82 -15.18 21.40
C THR A 98 22.75 -14.12 21.58
N GLU A 99 21.49 -14.53 21.50
CA GLU A 99 20.35 -14.16 22.36
C GLU A 99 20.15 -12.68 22.79
N ILE A 100 20.83 -11.71 22.17
CA ILE A 100 20.72 -10.28 22.48
C ILE A 100 19.50 -9.68 21.78
N ALA A 101 18.96 -10.33 20.75
CA ALA A 101 17.73 -9.92 20.09
C ALA A 101 16.50 -9.98 21.02
N ALA A 102 16.52 -10.80 22.08
CA ALA A 102 15.39 -10.95 22.99
C ALA A 102 15.31 -9.85 24.08
N ALA A 103 16.41 -9.14 24.36
CA ALA A 103 16.49 -8.14 25.43
C ALA A 103 16.31 -6.69 24.96
N ILE A 104 16.23 -6.46 23.64
CA ILE A 104 15.82 -5.17 23.08
C ILE A 104 14.30 -5.17 23.16
N GLY A 105 13.78 -4.42 24.14
CA GLY A 105 12.39 -4.40 24.54
C GLY A 105 11.40 -4.40 23.38
N GLU A 106 10.30 -5.10 23.61
CA GLU A 106 9.01 -5.05 22.92
C GLU A 106 9.09 -4.38 21.54
N ALA A 107 9.21 -5.23 20.51
CA ALA A 107 9.22 -4.82 19.12
C ALA A 107 8.22 -3.68 18.91
N PRO A 108 8.62 -2.56 18.29
CA PRO A 108 7.76 -1.40 18.12
C PRO A 108 6.39 -1.87 17.64
N PRO A 109 5.29 -1.54 18.33
CA PRO A 109 3.98 -2.03 17.98
C PRO A 109 3.78 -1.73 16.49
N ALA A 110 3.54 -2.78 15.70
CA ALA A 110 3.31 -2.63 14.28
C ALA A 110 2.26 -1.53 14.11
N PRO A 111 2.52 -0.50 13.27
CA PRO A 111 1.59 0.60 13.13
C PRO A 111 0.20 0.03 12.85
N PRO A 112 -0.84 0.48 13.57
CA PRO A 112 -2.16 -0.11 13.46
C PRO A 112 -2.60 -0.01 12.00
N SER A 113 -2.60 -1.14 11.30
CA SER A 113 -3.09 -1.20 9.95
C SER A 113 -4.60 -1.03 10.02
N ILE A 114 -5.08 0.15 9.67
CA ILE A 114 -6.52 0.45 9.55
C ILE A 114 -7.16 -0.54 8.54
N ILE A 115 -6.35 -1.06 7.61
CA ILE A 115 -6.73 -2.09 6.66
C ILE A 115 -6.54 -3.47 7.30
N ARG A 116 -7.63 -4.25 7.36
CA ARG A 116 -7.61 -5.63 7.86
C ARG A 116 -6.80 -6.52 6.92
N ALA A 117 -6.00 -7.43 7.48
CA ALA A 117 -5.19 -8.40 6.73
C ALA A 117 -6.02 -9.23 5.73
N ASP A 118 -7.30 -9.46 6.02
CA ASP A 118 -8.23 -10.16 5.13
C ASP A 118 -8.41 -9.46 3.76
N VAL A 119 -8.35 -8.13 3.74
CA VAL A 119 -8.51 -7.33 2.52
C VAL A 119 -7.29 -7.49 1.62
N GLU A 120 -6.09 -7.59 2.20
CA GLU A 120 -4.86 -7.83 1.43
C GLU A 120 -4.86 -9.17 0.74
N THR A 121 -5.16 -10.23 1.49
CA THR A 121 -5.27 -11.59 0.95
C THR A 121 -6.34 -11.64 -0.15
N GLY A 122 -7.46 -10.94 0.04
CA GLY A 122 -8.53 -10.84 -0.96
C GLY A 122 -8.08 -10.14 -2.23
N VAL A 123 -7.37 -9.01 -2.13
CA VAL A 123 -6.88 -8.26 -3.30
C VAL A 123 -5.81 -9.06 -4.04
N GLU A 124 -4.89 -9.71 -3.35
CA GLU A 124 -3.83 -10.50 -4.00
C GLU A 124 -4.43 -11.71 -4.71
N SER A 125 -5.39 -12.40 -4.09
CA SER A 125 -6.16 -13.48 -4.72
C SER A 125 -6.94 -12.99 -5.95
N PHE A 126 -7.52 -11.79 -5.88
CA PHE A 126 -8.22 -11.19 -7.00
C PHE A 126 -7.26 -10.86 -8.16
N LEU A 127 -6.11 -10.27 -7.89
CA LEU A 127 -5.10 -9.95 -8.90
C LEU A 127 -4.53 -11.21 -9.56
N GLN A 128 -4.32 -12.28 -8.79
CA GLN A 128 -3.92 -13.57 -9.35
C GLN A 128 -5.01 -14.18 -10.24
N ARG A 129 -6.29 -14.05 -9.83
CA ARG A 129 -7.42 -14.58 -10.58
C ARG A 129 -7.72 -13.80 -11.86
N PHE A 130 -7.41 -12.50 -11.88
CA PHE A 130 -7.66 -11.62 -13.02
C PHE A 130 -6.36 -10.96 -13.49
N PRO A 131 -5.53 -11.66 -14.28
CA PRO A 131 -4.26 -11.11 -14.78
C PRO A 131 -4.49 -9.86 -15.66
N GLN A 132 -5.67 -9.72 -16.25
CA GLN A 132 -6.07 -8.52 -17.01
C GLN A 132 -6.11 -7.25 -16.14
N ALA A 133 -6.27 -7.38 -14.82
CA ALA A 133 -6.20 -6.26 -13.88
C ALA A 133 -4.83 -5.56 -13.92
N GLN A 134 -3.75 -6.27 -14.29
CA GLN A 134 -2.43 -5.67 -14.46
C GLN A 134 -2.39 -4.61 -15.56
N ALA A 135 -3.27 -4.70 -16.57
CA ALA A 135 -3.36 -3.66 -17.61
C ALA A 135 -3.80 -2.30 -17.07
N TYR A 136 -4.50 -2.27 -15.92
CA TYR A 136 -4.93 -1.04 -15.25
C TYR A 136 -3.79 -0.36 -14.46
N LEU A 137 -2.73 -1.12 -14.14
CA LEU A 137 -1.53 -0.60 -13.47
C LEU A 137 -0.53 0.02 -14.44
N ASP A 138 -0.64 -0.30 -15.73
CA ASP A 138 0.27 0.20 -16.76
C ASP A 138 0.06 1.72 -16.97
N PRO A 139 1.09 2.56 -16.71
CA PRO A 139 0.95 4.02 -16.76
C PRO A 139 0.54 4.54 -18.14
N HIS A 140 0.85 3.81 -19.22
CA HIS A 140 0.47 4.22 -20.58
C HIS A 140 -1.00 3.89 -20.91
N LYS A 141 -1.55 2.80 -20.35
CA LYS A 141 -2.93 2.36 -20.64
C LYS A 141 -3.95 3.01 -19.73
N ARG A 142 -3.56 3.35 -18.49
CA ARG A 142 -4.43 3.99 -17.49
C ARG A 142 -5.18 5.22 -18.00
N PRO A 143 -4.55 6.24 -18.64
CA PRO A 143 -5.28 7.42 -19.11
C PRO A 143 -6.30 7.08 -20.20
N MET A 144 -5.99 6.10 -21.07
CA MET A 144 -6.94 5.66 -22.11
C MET A 144 -8.18 5.00 -21.49
N ILE A 145 -7.99 4.13 -20.48
CA ILE A 145 -9.09 3.47 -19.77
C ILE A 145 -9.92 4.48 -18.98
N LEU A 146 -9.27 5.43 -18.29
CA LEU A 146 -9.96 6.52 -17.59
C LEU A 146 -10.78 7.39 -18.55
N ALA A 147 -10.22 7.77 -19.69
CA ALA A 147 -10.93 8.54 -20.71
C ALA A 147 -12.14 7.77 -21.26
N ALA A 148 -11.97 6.47 -21.54
CA ALA A 148 -13.07 5.60 -21.98
C ALA A 148 -14.17 5.52 -20.91
N GLY A 149 -13.84 5.22 -19.65
CA GLY A 149 -14.78 5.17 -18.54
C GLY A 149 -15.51 6.49 -18.29
N ALA A 150 -14.79 7.62 -18.36
CA ALA A 150 -15.35 8.96 -18.20
C ALA A 150 -16.29 9.33 -19.35
N SER A 151 -15.93 9.00 -20.60
CA SER A 151 -16.80 9.23 -21.75
C SER A 151 -18.11 8.44 -21.64
N LEU A 152 -18.05 7.20 -21.15
CA LEU A 152 -19.20 6.32 -20.93
C LEU A 152 -20.11 6.87 -19.82
N ALA A 153 -19.53 7.38 -18.74
CA ALA A 153 -20.27 8.09 -17.68
C ALA A 153 -20.98 9.34 -18.21
N LEU A 154 -20.29 10.12 -19.05
CA LEU A 154 -20.83 11.34 -19.64
C LEU A 154 -21.99 11.03 -20.59
N ILE A 155 -21.87 9.97 -21.41
CA ILE A 155 -22.96 9.47 -22.26
C ILE A 155 -24.17 9.07 -21.40
N ALA A 156 -23.96 8.35 -20.29
CA ALA A 156 -25.04 7.97 -19.37
C ALA A 156 -25.72 9.21 -18.75
N LEU A 157 -24.94 10.24 -18.37
CA LEU A 157 -25.46 11.50 -17.84
C LEU A 157 -26.30 12.27 -18.88
N VAL A 158 -25.83 12.34 -20.13
CA VAL A 158 -26.54 13.00 -21.23
C VAL A 158 -27.86 12.29 -21.55
N LEU A 159 -27.88 10.94 -21.49
CA LEU A 159 -29.10 10.15 -21.64
C LEU A 159 -30.11 10.42 -20.52
N LEU A 160 -29.64 10.65 -19.29
CA LEU A 160 -30.49 10.95 -18.13
C LEU A 160 -31.11 12.37 -18.20
N GLY A 161 -30.41 13.35 -18.77
CA GLY A 161 -30.89 14.74 -18.86
C GLY A 161 -32.05 14.94 -19.86
N ARG A 162 -32.12 14.13 -20.92
CA ARG A 162 -33.16 14.24 -21.97
C ARG A 162 -34.60 13.94 -21.52
N PRO A 163 -34.91 12.91 -20.71
CA PRO A 163 -36.28 12.62 -20.29
C PRO A 163 -36.88 13.71 -19.38
N ALA A 164 -36.09 14.38 -18.54
CA ALA A 164 -36.59 15.44 -17.65
C ALA A 164 -37.17 16.65 -18.41
N GLN A 165 -36.57 17.01 -19.55
CA GLN A 165 -37.03 18.13 -20.39
C GLN A 165 -38.35 17.88 -21.11
N ARG A 166 -38.74 16.61 -21.34
CA ARG A 166 -40.05 16.30 -21.95
C ARG A 166 -41.21 16.44 -20.96
N ALA A 167 -40.98 16.12 -19.69
CA ALA A 167 -42.00 16.26 -18.64
C ALA A 167 -42.36 17.73 -18.39
N SER A 168 -41.36 18.63 -18.36
CA SER A 168 -41.60 20.07 -18.17
C SER A 168 -42.35 20.70 -19.37
N ARG A 169 -42.00 20.33 -20.61
CA ARG A 169 -42.71 20.82 -21.81
C ARG A 169 -44.19 20.42 -21.85
N SER A 170 -44.54 19.22 -21.39
CA SER A 170 -45.96 18.81 -21.33
C SER A 170 -46.77 19.55 -20.27
N SER A 171 -46.13 20.01 -19.18
CA SER A 171 -46.78 20.85 -18.17
C SER A 171 -46.96 22.29 -18.69
N GLN A 172 -45.98 22.82 -19.40
CA GLN A 172 -46.02 24.19 -19.95
C GLN A 172 -47.02 24.33 -21.10
N ALA A 173 -47.21 23.30 -21.92
CA ALA A 173 -48.22 23.29 -22.99
C ALA A 173 -49.68 23.20 -22.48
N ARG A 174 -49.89 22.89 -21.20
CA ARG A 174 -51.23 22.75 -20.60
C ARG A 174 -51.66 23.95 -19.76
N ALA A 175 -50.82 24.98 -19.62
CA ALA A 175 -51.22 26.20 -18.94
C ALA A 175 -52.32 26.90 -19.76
N PRO A 176 -53.56 27.03 -19.26
CA PRO A 176 -54.63 27.69 -19.98
C PRO A 176 -54.25 29.15 -20.19
N ARG A 177 -54.34 29.61 -21.44
CA ARG A 177 -54.21 31.03 -21.79
C ARG A 177 -55.39 31.74 -21.12
N VAL A 178 -55.17 32.31 -19.93
CA VAL A 178 -56.14 33.17 -19.27
C VAL A 178 -56.26 34.40 -20.15
N ALA A 179 -57.33 34.46 -20.95
CA ALA A 179 -57.64 35.60 -21.79
C ALA A 179 -57.98 36.77 -20.85
N GLY A 180 -57.06 37.72 -20.77
CA GLY A 180 -57.33 39.01 -20.14
C GLY A 180 -58.37 39.75 -20.96
N THR A 181 -59.46 40.08 -20.29
CA THR A 181 -60.50 41.06 -20.65
C THR A 181 -59.93 42.46 -20.76
#